data_AF-A0A672N642-F1
#
_entry.id   AF-A0A672N642-F1
#
_cell.length_a   1.000
_cell.length_b   1.000
_cell.length_c   1.000
_cell.angle_alpha   90.00
_cell.angle_beta   90.00
_cell.angle_gamma   90.00
#
_symmetry.space_group_name_H-M   'P 1'
#
loop_
_entity.id
_entity.type
_entity.pdbx_description
1 polymer ?
#
loop_
_entity_poly.entity_id
_entity_poly.type
_entity_poly.pdbx_seq_one_letter_code
_entity_poly.pdbx_strand_id
1 'polypeptide(L)'
;MPPEEEEEAGAHRRETYNMSRLRSSSLEIKEKGTEFLREQLDAAQKELKLKDEECVKLSHVRNQLEQELEELTASLFEEAHKMVREANVKQAAAEKQLKEAQGKIDVLQAEVSALKTLVLTSTPSSPNRQLHPQLLSPGSSRASSRPGGHTRNKSASGALQLQTEPTPTDVASNREDKELDSVLFAEFLSWKETPSLDRSSAFISRVYREDIGPCLSFTCSELSQSVQCAVENNSLTIEPVAMSSLHTVKALECGGPNKCALSGMSRPCRHRIKLGDKENYYYISPSSRARITAVCNFFTYIRYIQQGLVRQDVQQMFWEVMRLRREMSVAKLGYFLTEES
;
A
#
# COMPACT_ATOMS: atom_id res chain seq x y z
N MET A 1 -46.61 -58.44 -88.07
CA MET A 1 -45.37 -57.96 -87.42
C MET A 1 -45.78 -56.96 -86.36
N PRO A 2 -45.27 -57.11 -85.12
CA PRO A 2 -45.99 -56.68 -83.94
C PRO A 2 -45.86 -55.16 -83.67
N PRO A 3 -46.88 -54.53 -83.09
CA PRO A 3 -46.85 -53.13 -82.67
C PRO A 3 -46.02 -52.88 -81.39
N GLU A 4 -45.39 -53.90 -80.82
CA GLU A 4 -44.65 -53.82 -79.55
C GLU A 4 -43.22 -53.26 -79.70
N GLU A 5 -42.61 -53.34 -80.89
CA GLU A 5 -41.22 -52.87 -81.11
C GLU A 5 -41.10 -51.33 -81.27
N GLU A 6 -42.14 -50.62 -81.72
CA GLU A 6 -42.12 -49.15 -81.85
C GLU A 6 -42.38 -48.43 -80.51
N GLU A 7 -43.16 -49.04 -79.61
CA GLU A 7 -43.41 -48.50 -78.27
C GLU A 7 -42.17 -48.66 -77.37
N GLU A 8 -41.45 -49.78 -77.49
CA GLU A 8 -40.21 -50.04 -76.75
C GLU A 8 -39.06 -49.12 -77.22
N ALA A 9 -38.94 -48.86 -78.52
CA ALA A 9 -37.96 -47.90 -79.07
C ALA A 9 -38.25 -46.45 -78.66
N GLY A 10 -39.53 -46.07 -78.53
CA GLY A 10 -39.97 -44.78 -78.03
C GLY A 10 -39.69 -44.60 -76.53
N ALA A 11 -39.91 -45.64 -75.72
CA ALA A 11 -39.59 -45.66 -74.30
C ALA A 11 -38.07 -45.54 -74.06
N HIS A 12 -37.26 -46.31 -74.79
CA HIS A 12 -35.81 -46.31 -74.65
C HIS A 12 -35.19 -44.95 -75.07
N ARG A 13 -35.74 -44.28 -76.08
CA ARG A 13 -35.32 -42.92 -76.49
C ARG A 13 -35.70 -41.86 -75.43
N ARG A 14 -36.83 -42.04 -74.74
CA ARG A 14 -37.28 -41.13 -73.68
C ARG A 14 -36.44 -41.28 -72.40
N GLU A 15 -36.04 -42.51 -72.08
CA GLU A 15 -35.12 -42.80 -70.97
C GLU A 15 -33.70 -42.26 -71.23
N THR A 16 -33.16 -42.40 -72.44
CA THR A 16 -31.83 -41.86 -72.79
C THR A 16 -31.80 -40.33 -72.77
N TYR A 17 -32.90 -39.67 -73.15
CA TYR A 17 -33.06 -38.22 -73.02
C TYR A 17 -33.14 -37.77 -71.55
N ASN A 18 -33.92 -38.48 -70.72
CA ASN A 18 -33.99 -38.20 -69.28
C ASN A 18 -32.65 -38.40 -68.57
N MET A 19 -31.90 -39.46 -68.92
CA MET A 19 -30.55 -39.70 -68.39
C MET A 19 -29.55 -38.64 -68.81
N SER A 20 -29.61 -38.16 -70.06
CA SER A 20 -28.79 -37.05 -70.54
C SER A 20 -29.09 -35.75 -69.78
N ARG A 21 -30.38 -35.45 -69.53
CA ARG A 21 -30.82 -34.28 -68.76
C ARG A 21 -30.36 -34.32 -67.30
N LEU A 22 -30.43 -35.49 -66.65
CA LEU A 22 -29.94 -35.68 -65.29
C LEU A 22 -28.42 -35.54 -65.21
N ARG A 23 -27.68 -36.02 -66.21
CA ARG A 23 -26.23 -35.83 -66.31
C ARG A 23 -25.85 -34.36 -66.51
N SER A 24 -26.53 -33.64 -67.39
CA SER A 24 -26.32 -32.18 -67.57
C SER A 24 -26.63 -31.40 -66.28
N SER A 25 -27.75 -31.71 -65.62
CA SER A 25 -28.11 -31.10 -64.32
C SER A 25 -27.07 -31.40 -63.23
N SER A 26 -26.55 -32.63 -63.16
CA SER A 26 -25.49 -33.00 -62.22
C SER A 26 -24.17 -32.27 -62.49
N LEU A 27 -23.82 -32.07 -63.77
CA LEU A 27 -22.64 -31.29 -64.16
C LEU A 27 -22.80 -29.81 -63.80
N GLU A 28 -23.95 -29.21 -64.09
CA GLU A 28 -24.24 -27.81 -63.71
C GLU A 28 -24.22 -27.58 -62.19
N ILE A 29 -24.75 -28.53 -61.40
CA ILE A 29 -24.71 -28.46 -59.93
C ILE A 29 -23.26 -28.55 -59.43
N LYS A 30 -22.45 -29.44 -60.01
CA LYS A 30 -21.03 -29.56 -59.67
C LYS A 30 -20.27 -28.29 -60.03
N GLU A 31 -20.51 -27.73 -61.21
CA GLU A 31 -19.86 -26.52 -61.69
C GLU A 31 -20.18 -25.32 -60.79
N LYS A 32 -21.47 -25.08 -60.50
CA LYS A 32 -21.92 -24.05 -59.56
C LYS A 32 -21.39 -24.27 -58.14
N GLY A 33 -21.34 -25.52 -57.68
CA GLY A 33 -20.75 -25.88 -56.39
C GLY A 33 -19.25 -25.59 -56.33
N THR A 34 -18.50 -25.86 -57.40
CA THR A 34 -17.07 -25.55 -57.48
C THR A 34 -16.81 -24.05 -57.57
N GLU A 35 -17.67 -23.29 -58.24
CA GLU A 35 -17.60 -21.83 -58.30
C GLU A 35 -17.84 -21.21 -56.93
N PHE A 36 -18.89 -21.63 -56.23
CA PHE A 36 -19.18 -21.19 -54.86
C PHE A 36 -18.03 -21.51 -53.88
N LEU A 37 -17.47 -22.71 -53.95
CA LEU A 37 -16.31 -23.07 -53.11
C LEU A 37 -15.07 -22.23 -53.44
N ARG A 38 -14.87 -21.86 -54.71
CA ARG A 38 -13.77 -20.99 -55.13
C ARG A 38 -13.95 -19.56 -54.60
N GLU A 39 -15.15 -19.01 -54.67
CA GLU A 39 -15.48 -17.69 -54.10
C GLU A 39 -15.27 -17.67 -52.58
N GLN A 40 -15.74 -18.70 -51.87
CA GLN A 40 -15.56 -18.80 -50.42
C GLN A 40 -14.09 -18.96 -50.04
N LEU A 41 -13.30 -19.69 -50.83
CA LEU A 41 -11.86 -19.80 -50.62
C LEU A 41 -11.15 -18.45 -50.82
N ASP A 42 -11.49 -17.70 -51.86
CA ASP A 42 -10.93 -16.37 -52.12
C ASP A 42 -11.31 -15.36 -51.02
N ALA A 43 -12.56 -15.39 -50.55
CA ALA A 43 -13.02 -14.58 -49.43
C ALA A 43 -12.23 -14.91 -48.14
N ALA A 44 -12.06 -16.19 -47.82
CA ALA A 44 -11.28 -16.63 -46.66
C ALA A 44 -9.80 -16.24 -46.76
N GLN A 45 -9.20 -16.32 -47.96
CA GLN A 45 -7.82 -15.89 -48.20
C GLN A 45 -7.64 -14.38 -48.01
N LYS A 46 -8.60 -13.56 -48.46
CA LYS A 46 -8.57 -12.11 -48.24
C LYS A 46 -8.71 -11.75 -46.77
N GLU A 47 -9.62 -12.40 -46.05
CA GLU A 47 -9.77 -12.19 -44.61
C GLU A 47 -8.50 -12.58 -43.84
N LEU A 48 -7.90 -13.72 -44.19
CA LEU A 48 -6.66 -14.18 -43.58
C LEU A 48 -5.52 -13.16 -43.80
N LYS A 49 -5.37 -12.65 -45.02
CA LYS A 49 -4.35 -11.66 -45.34
C LYS A 49 -4.51 -10.36 -44.53
N LEU A 50 -5.75 -9.88 -44.36
CA LEU A 50 -6.03 -8.71 -43.52
C LEU A 50 -5.68 -8.97 -42.04
N LYS A 51 -5.97 -10.18 -41.54
CA LYS A 51 -5.58 -10.58 -40.18
C LYS A 51 -4.06 -10.70 -40.03
N ASP A 52 -3.35 -11.21 -41.03
CA ASP A 52 -1.88 -11.29 -41.02
C ASP A 52 -1.25 -9.90 -40.96
N GLU A 53 -1.77 -8.94 -41.75
CA GLU A 53 -1.33 -7.54 -41.71
C GLU A 53 -1.55 -6.91 -40.33
N GLU A 54 -2.69 -7.18 -39.70
CA GLU A 54 -2.98 -6.69 -38.35
C GLU A 54 -2.09 -7.36 -37.28
N CYS A 55 -1.84 -8.66 -37.40
CA CYS A 55 -0.89 -9.38 -36.54
C CYS A 55 0.52 -8.79 -36.64
N VAL A 56 0.97 -8.39 -37.84
CA VAL A 56 2.27 -7.73 -38.02
C VAL A 56 2.29 -6.37 -37.31
N LYS A 57 1.23 -5.55 -37.43
CA LYS A 57 1.14 -4.27 -36.72
C LYS A 57 1.17 -4.47 -35.21
N LEU A 58 0.38 -5.40 -34.69
CA LEU A 58 0.34 -5.71 -33.26
C LEU A 58 1.69 -6.24 -32.76
N SER A 59 2.39 -7.05 -33.55
CA SER A 59 3.75 -7.51 -33.25
C SER A 59 4.74 -6.33 -33.16
N HIS A 60 4.62 -5.33 -34.04
CA HIS A 60 5.45 -4.13 -33.97
C HIS A 60 5.20 -3.31 -32.71
N VAL A 61 3.91 -3.08 -32.36
CA VAL A 61 3.54 -2.37 -31.13
C VAL A 61 4.03 -3.12 -29.89
N ARG A 62 3.91 -4.45 -29.86
CA ARG A 62 4.46 -5.28 -28.77
C ARG A 62 5.96 -5.04 -28.62
N ASN A 63 6.73 -5.13 -29.71
CA ASN A 63 8.18 -4.97 -29.66
C ASN A 63 8.59 -3.56 -29.18
N GLN A 64 7.85 -2.51 -29.57
CA GLN A 64 8.08 -1.16 -29.07
C GLN A 64 7.85 -1.06 -27.57
N LEU A 65 6.74 -1.61 -27.08
CA LEU A 65 6.44 -1.63 -25.65
C LEU A 65 7.46 -2.47 -24.85
N GLU A 66 7.92 -3.59 -25.40
CA GLU A 66 9.00 -4.40 -24.80
C GLU A 66 10.28 -3.60 -24.66
N GLN A 67 10.66 -2.82 -25.68
CA GLN A 67 11.84 -1.95 -25.62
C GLN A 67 11.68 -0.83 -24.59
N GLU A 68 10.55 -0.13 -24.57
CA GLU A 68 10.28 0.92 -23.58
C GLU A 68 10.30 0.36 -22.15
N LEU A 69 9.79 -0.85 -21.95
CA LEU A 69 9.85 -1.55 -20.67
C LEU A 69 11.29 -1.92 -20.28
N GLU A 70 12.12 -2.38 -21.22
CA GLU A 70 13.52 -2.67 -20.96
C GLU A 70 14.30 -1.40 -20.57
N GLU A 71 14.11 -0.30 -21.30
CA GLU A 71 14.75 0.99 -21.02
C GLU A 71 14.33 1.55 -19.65
N LEU A 72 13.03 1.51 -19.34
CA LEU A 72 12.52 1.92 -18.03
C LEU A 72 13.09 1.04 -16.92
N THR A 73 13.13 -0.28 -17.13
CA THR A 73 13.66 -1.23 -16.15
C THR A 73 15.14 -0.95 -15.88
N ALA A 74 15.95 -0.71 -16.91
CA ALA A 74 17.36 -0.34 -16.77
C ALA A 74 17.52 0.96 -15.97
N SER A 75 16.74 2.00 -16.29
CA SER A 75 16.78 3.28 -15.57
C SER A 75 16.40 3.13 -14.09
N LEU A 76 15.40 2.33 -13.77
CA LEU A 76 15.00 2.06 -12.39
C LEU A 76 16.10 1.33 -11.60
N PHE A 77 16.80 0.37 -12.22
CA PHE A 77 17.94 -0.30 -11.58
C PHE A 77 19.10 0.67 -11.32
N GLU A 78 19.41 1.54 -12.27
CA GLU A 78 20.45 2.57 -12.10
C GLU A 78 20.13 3.52 -10.95
N GLU A 79 18.89 4.02 -10.87
CA GLU A 79 18.47 4.93 -9.80
C GLU A 79 18.45 4.22 -8.44
N ALA A 80 17.99 2.96 -8.38
CA ALA A 80 18.07 2.17 -7.15
C ALA A 80 19.53 1.97 -6.70
N HIS A 81 20.44 1.63 -7.61
CA HIS A 81 21.87 1.52 -7.29
C HIS A 81 22.50 2.86 -6.86
N LYS A 82 22.05 3.98 -7.42
CA LYS A 82 22.47 5.31 -7.00
C LYS A 82 22.00 5.62 -5.58
N MET A 83 20.72 5.41 -5.28
CA MET A 83 20.16 5.62 -3.92
C MET A 83 20.90 4.78 -2.87
N VAL A 84 21.19 3.50 -3.16
CA VAL A 84 21.94 2.62 -2.26
C VAL A 84 23.37 3.13 -2.04
N ARG A 85 24.06 3.56 -3.11
CA ARG A 85 25.41 4.14 -2.98
C ARG A 85 25.40 5.41 -2.13
N GLU A 86 24.43 6.30 -2.35
CA GLU A 86 24.32 7.53 -1.55
C GLU A 86 24.06 7.23 -0.08
N ALA A 87 23.19 6.26 0.22
CA ALA A 87 22.94 5.81 1.59
C ALA A 87 24.21 5.24 2.24
N ASN A 88 24.95 4.38 1.54
CA ASN A 88 26.20 3.80 2.04
C ASN A 88 27.28 4.87 2.30
N VAL A 89 27.40 5.87 1.42
CA VAL A 89 28.34 6.99 1.62
C VAL A 89 27.96 7.82 2.85
N LYS A 90 26.67 8.12 3.02
CA LYS A 90 26.16 8.84 4.20
C LYS A 90 26.38 8.04 5.48
N GLN A 91 26.13 6.73 5.46
CA GLN A 91 26.38 5.83 6.58
C GLN A 91 27.87 5.82 6.95
N ALA A 92 28.77 5.63 5.98
CA ALA A 92 30.22 5.63 6.23
C ALA A 92 30.71 6.97 6.81
N ALA A 93 30.17 8.09 6.35
CA ALA A 93 30.48 9.41 6.91
C ALA A 93 30.02 9.55 8.37
N ALA A 94 28.80 9.11 8.69
CA ALA A 94 28.27 9.14 10.05
C ALA A 94 29.03 8.21 11.00
N GLU A 95 29.37 7.00 10.56
CA GLU A 95 30.18 6.04 11.33
C GLU A 95 31.58 6.59 11.62
N LYS A 96 32.19 7.26 10.65
CA LYS A 96 33.47 7.94 10.86
C LYS A 96 33.36 9.03 11.93
N GLN A 97 32.35 9.88 11.86
CA GLN A 97 32.12 10.94 12.86
C GLN A 97 31.85 10.37 14.25
N LEU A 98 31.08 9.27 14.34
CA LEU A 98 30.82 8.58 15.59
C LEU A 98 32.13 8.06 16.22
N LYS A 99 32.99 7.45 15.41
CA LYS A 99 34.31 6.96 15.87
C LYS A 99 35.20 8.10 16.36
N GLU A 100 35.21 9.23 15.67
CA GLU A 100 35.96 10.43 16.08
C GLU A 100 35.41 11.00 17.41
N ALA A 101 34.09 11.05 17.58
CA ALA A 101 33.45 11.49 18.82
C ALA A 101 33.72 10.55 19.99
N GLN A 102 33.69 9.23 19.77
CA GLN A 102 34.06 8.24 20.78
C GLN A 102 35.52 8.40 21.22
N GLY A 103 36.44 8.62 20.28
CA GLY A 103 37.84 8.91 20.64
C GLY A 103 37.99 10.17 21.51
N LYS A 104 37.19 11.22 21.27
CA LYS A 104 37.16 12.41 22.15
C LYS A 104 36.62 12.08 23.55
N ILE A 105 35.57 11.25 23.64
CA ILE A 105 35.01 10.80 24.92
C ILE A 105 36.07 10.03 25.71
N ASP A 106 36.80 9.12 25.08
CA ASP A 106 37.84 8.32 25.74
C ASP A 106 38.95 9.20 26.32
N VAL A 107 39.41 10.20 25.57
CA VAL A 107 40.40 11.18 26.04
C VAL A 107 39.85 11.97 27.24
N LEU A 108 38.64 12.52 27.13
CA LEU A 108 38.02 13.28 28.23
C LEU A 108 37.79 12.42 29.48
N GLN A 109 37.40 11.15 29.31
CA GLN A 109 37.25 10.22 30.43
C GLN A 109 38.60 9.95 31.12
N ALA A 110 39.68 9.80 30.35
CA ALA A 110 41.03 9.65 30.90
C ALA A 110 41.48 10.89 31.67
N GLU A 111 41.23 12.09 31.15
CA GLU A 111 41.51 13.37 31.82
C GLU A 111 40.73 13.52 33.13
N VAL A 112 39.42 13.25 33.11
CA VAL A 112 38.57 13.30 34.32
C VAL A 112 39.05 12.30 35.37
N SER A 113 39.43 11.09 34.95
CA SER A 113 39.97 10.06 35.85
C SER A 113 41.29 10.50 36.50
N ALA A 114 42.19 11.09 35.72
CA ALA A 114 43.45 11.64 36.21
C ALA A 114 43.23 12.79 37.20
N LEU A 115 42.34 13.74 36.87
CA LEU A 115 41.97 14.86 37.73
C LEU A 115 41.35 14.37 39.04
N LYS A 116 40.45 13.40 38.99
CA LYS A 116 39.84 12.79 40.19
C LYS A 116 40.90 12.16 41.09
N THR A 117 41.87 11.47 40.51
CA THR A 117 43.00 10.88 41.25
C THR A 117 43.84 11.96 41.93
N LEU A 118 44.16 13.05 41.22
CA LEU A 118 44.94 14.17 41.75
C LEU A 118 44.22 14.86 42.91
N VAL A 119 42.91 15.08 42.81
CA VAL A 119 42.11 15.64 43.89
C VAL A 119 42.14 14.73 45.13
N LEU A 120 41.94 13.42 44.93
CA LEU A 120 41.97 12.45 46.03
C LEU A 120 43.34 12.35 46.71
N THR A 121 44.45 12.51 45.99
CA THR A 121 45.80 12.50 46.56
C THR A 121 46.19 13.82 47.21
N SER A 122 45.65 14.95 46.74
CA SER A 122 45.96 16.30 47.25
C SER A 122 45.20 16.65 48.53
N THR A 123 44.08 15.97 48.82
CA THR A 123 43.37 16.10 50.11
C THR A 123 43.32 14.75 50.82
N PRO A 124 44.33 14.38 51.64
CA PRO A 124 44.22 13.20 52.47
C PRO A 124 43.09 13.39 53.49
N SER A 125 42.28 12.35 53.62
CA SER A 125 41.04 12.26 54.39
C SER A 125 41.24 12.52 55.89
N SER A 126 41.37 13.79 56.29
CA SER A 126 41.03 14.28 57.64
C SER A 126 40.93 15.81 57.63
N PRO A 127 39.75 16.41 57.87
CA PRO A 127 39.67 17.85 58.03
C PRO A 127 40.39 18.25 59.33
N ASN A 128 41.33 19.18 59.22
CA ASN A 128 42.12 19.70 60.33
C ASN A 128 41.20 20.34 61.38
N ARG A 129 40.97 19.64 62.51
CA ARG A 129 40.09 20.07 63.61
C ARG A 129 40.57 21.35 64.31
N GLN A 130 41.78 21.83 64.04
CA GLN A 130 42.37 22.97 64.75
C GLN A 130 41.95 24.34 64.21
N LEU A 131 41.26 24.41 63.06
CA LEU A 131 40.83 25.67 62.44
C LEU A 131 39.33 25.97 62.60
N HIS A 132 38.57 25.09 63.27
CA HIS A 132 37.14 25.29 63.52
C HIS A 132 36.80 25.25 65.03
N PRO A 133 36.78 26.41 65.71
CA PRO A 133 36.43 26.52 67.12
C PRO A 133 35.01 26.03 67.47
N GLN A 134 34.11 25.91 66.48
CA GLN A 134 32.71 25.52 66.69
C GLN A 134 32.50 24.04 67.03
N LEU A 135 33.55 23.19 66.95
CA LEU A 135 33.47 21.77 67.33
C LEU A 135 34.00 21.49 68.74
N LEU A 136 34.41 22.53 69.48
CA LEU A 136 34.89 22.42 70.85
C LEU A 136 33.92 23.15 71.78
N SER A 137 32.97 22.43 72.38
CA SER A 137 32.35 22.87 73.63
C SER A 137 31.71 21.73 74.44
N PRO A 138 31.62 21.89 75.77
CA PRO A 138 31.62 20.80 76.75
C PRO A 138 30.33 20.69 77.59
N GLY A 139 30.14 19.53 78.25
CA GLY A 139 29.52 19.49 79.58
C GLY A 139 28.08 18.98 79.74
N SER A 140 27.95 17.69 80.08
CA SER A 140 27.21 17.12 81.22
C SER A 140 25.76 17.57 81.54
N SER A 141 24.80 16.64 81.40
CA SER A 141 23.83 16.32 82.47
C SER A 141 23.17 14.95 82.28
N ARG A 142 23.07 14.21 83.39
CA ARG A 142 22.57 12.84 83.55
C ARG A 142 21.05 12.69 83.28
N ALA A 143 20.69 11.46 82.91
CA ALA A 143 19.66 10.60 83.53
C ALA A 143 18.50 10.11 82.65
N SER A 144 18.29 8.80 82.78
CA SER A 144 17.03 8.03 82.68
C SER A 144 16.84 7.12 81.48
N SER A 145 16.69 5.86 81.84
CA SER A 145 16.53 4.62 81.11
C SER A 145 15.15 4.51 80.42
N ARG A 146 15.11 3.93 79.22
CA ARG A 146 14.20 2.83 78.83
C ARG A 146 14.45 2.40 77.36
N PRO A 147 14.48 1.09 77.04
CA PRO A 147 14.62 0.61 75.67
C PRO A 147 13.23 0.40 75.05
N GLY A 148 13.02 0.93 73.86
CA GLY A 148 11.80 0.71 73.07
C GLY A 148 12.18 0.68 71.60
N GLY A 149 12.11 -0.51 71.00
CA GLY A 149 12.61 -0.77 69.67
C GLY A 149 11.70 -0.32 68.53
N HIS A 150 12.21 -0.66 67.34
CA HIS A 150 11.57 -0.81 66.03
C HIS A 150 11.78 0.27 64.96
N THR A 151 12.80 -0.03 64.14
CA THR A 151 12.73 -0.23 62.67
C THR A 151 12.35 0.95 61.76
N ARG A 152 13.38 1.49 61.07
CA ARG A 152 13.55 1.59 59.60
C ARG A 152 12.36 2.26 58.83
N ASN A 153 12.56 3.39 58.12
CA ASN A 153 13.12 3.46 56.77
C ASN A 153 13.42 4.91 56.32
N LYS A 154 14.39 5.02 55.39
CA LYS A 154 14.87 6.22 54.69
C LYS A 154 13.95 6.67 53.56
N SER A 155 13.92 7.98 53.27
CA SER A 155 14.08 8.65 51.94
C SER A 155 13.71 10.14 52.11
N ALA A 156 14.66 11.09 52.07
CA ALA A 156 15.23 11.74 50.89
C ALA A 156 14.27 12.73 50.21
N SER A 157 14.30 13.98 50.68
CA SER A 157 13.79 15.17 50.01
C SER A 157 14.87 15.76 49.09
N GLY A 158 14.45 16.46 48.04
CA GLY A 158 15.19 17.61 47.50
C GLY A 158 15.78 17.43 46.12
N ALA A 159 14.94 17.55 45.09
CA ALA A 159 15.40 17.89 43.74
C ALA A 159 15.68 19.40 43.67
N LEU A 160 16.93 19.77 43.45
CA LEU A 160 17.34 21.03 42.85
C LEU A 160 18.52 20.74 41.93
N GLN A 161 18.34 20.90 40.63
CA GLN A 161 19.47 21.04 39.71
C GLN A 161 19.18 22.13 38.68
N LEU A 162 20.16 23.01 38.58
CA LEU A 162 20.22 24.27 37.86
C LEU A 162 20.66 24.01 36.40
N GLN A 163 19.94 24.63 35.47
CA GLN A 163 20.28 25.13 34.13
C GLN A 163 21.54 24.62 33.39
N THR A 164 21.40 24.25 32.11
CA THR A 164 22.08 24.94 30.97
C THR A 164 21.57 24.46 29.60
N GLU A 165 21.24 25.43 28.73
CA GLU A 165 21.02 25.34 27.27
C GLU A 165 22.35 25.08 26.51
N PRO A 166 22.36 24.49 25.29
CA PRO A 166 22.11 25.28 24.07
C PRO A 166 21.38 24.56 22.91
N THR A 167 20.57 25.31 22.17
CA THR A 167 20.13 24.98 20.80
C THR A 167 21.30 24.79 19.83
N PRO A 168 21.17 23.85 18.88
CA PRO A 168 21.16 24.25 17.47
C PRO A 168 19.98 23.64 16.71
N THR A 169 19.53 24.35 15.68
CA THR A 169 18.54 23.93 14.68
C THR A 169 18.88 22.56 14.10
N ASP A 170 18.25 21.52 14.65
CA ASP A 170 18.30 20.18 14.13
C ASP A 170 17.12 20.02 13.17
N VAL A 171 17.41 19.67 11.91
CA VAL A 171 16.39 19.16 11.00
C VAL A 171 16.01 17.81 11.59
N ALA A 172 15.00 17.81 12.47
CA ALA A 172 14.54 16.62 13.15
C ALA A 172 14.28 15.53 12.11
N SER A 173 15.21 14.59 11.96
CA SER A 173 14.85 13.28 11.46
C SER A 173 13.79 12.81 12.44
N ASN A 174 12.55 12.66 11.99
CA ASN A 174 11.44 12.13 12.78
C ASN A 174 11.84 10.75 13.31
N ARG A 175 12.61 10.70 14.40
CA ARG A 175 12.82 9.50 15.20
C ARG A 175 11.53 9.31 15.96
N GLU A 176 10.57 8.69 15.29
CA GLU A 176 9.36 8.23 15.94
C GLU A 176 9.72 7.02 16.82
N ASP A 177 9.78 7.25 18.12
CA ASP A 177 9.79 6.16 19.08
C ASP A 177 8.44 5.43 19.00
N LYS A 178 8.49 4.10 18.94
CA LYS A 178 7.32 3.23 18.78
C LYS A 178 7.27 2.24 19.95
N GLU A 179 6.19 2.30 20.70
CA GLU A 179 5.91 1.37 21.80
C GLU A 179 4.71 0.50 21.47
N LEU A 180 4.83 -0.79 21.79
CA LEU A 180 3.79 -1.78 21.50
C LEU A 180 2.70 -1.70 22.57
N ASP A 181 1.48 -1.36 22.14
CA ASP A 181 0.30 -1.44 23.00
C ASP A 181 -0.09 -2.90 23.23
N SER A 182 -0.10 -3.31 24.50
CA SER A 182 -0.33 -4.71 24.88
C SER A 182 -1.74 -5.20 24.56
N VAL A 183 -2.75 -4.32 24.59
CA VAL A 183 -4.15 -4.68 24.31
C VAL A 183 -4.33 -4.90 22.82
N LEU A 184 -3.88 -3.96 21.99
CA LEU A 184 -3.97 -4.05 20.54
C LEU A 184 -3.15 -5.24 20.02
N PHE A 185 -1.98 -5.49 20.60
CA PHE A 185 -1.16 -6.63 20.21
C PHE A 185 -1.81 -7.96 20.59
N ALA A 186 -2.37 -8.09 21.80
CA ALA A 186 -3.09 -9.29 22.20
C ALA A 186 -4.33 -9.56 21.32
N GLU A 187 -5.10 -8.52 20.98
CA GLU A 187 -6.23 -8.64 20.05
C GLU A 187 -5.77 -9.10 18.65
N PHE A 188 -4.67 -8.54 18.14
CA PHE A 188 -4.09 -8.96 16.87
C PHE A 188 -3.59 -10.40 16.89
N LEU A 189 -2.90 -10.83 17.95
CA LEU A 189 -2.43 -12.21 18.11
C LEU A 189 -3.60 -13.20 18.11
N SER A 190 -4.64 -12.92 18.90
CA SER A 190 -5.84 -13.75 18.96
C SER A 190 -6.54 -13.83 17.60
N TRP A 191 -6.65 -12.71 16.88
CA TRP A 191 -7.20 -12.71 15.53
C TRP A 191 -6.33 -13.49 14.53
N LYS A 192 -5.00 -13.40 14.65
CA LYS A 192 -4.04 -14.02 13.72
C LYS A 192 -4.05 -15.55 13.78
N GLU A 193 -4.52 -16.15 14.88
CA GLU A 193 -4.72 -17.60 15.02
C GLU A 193 -5.80 -18.11 14.06
N THR A 194 -6.89 -17.34 13.90
CA THR A 194 -7.99 -17.64 12.97
C THR A 194 -8.38 -16.39 12.16
N PRO A 195 -7.53 -15.98 11.19
CA PRO A 195 -7.74 -14.74 10.47
C PRO A 195 -9.06 -14.73 9.71
N SER A 196 -9.87 -13.71 9.94
CA SER A 196 -11.14 -13.52 9.25
C SER A 196 -11.44 -12.03 9.07
N LEU A 197 -12.27 -11.71 8.08
CA LEU A 197 -12.81 -10.36 7.88
C LEU A 197 -14.13 -10.12 8.64
N ASP A 198 -14.54 -11.10 9.46
CA ASP A 198 -15.78 -11.01 10.22
C ASP A 198 -15.66 -9.93 11.31
N ARG A 199 -16.73 -9.12 11.42
CA ARG A 199 -16.83 -8.03 12.39
C ARG A 199 -17.13 -8.51 13.81
N SER A 200 -17.29 -9.82 14.02
CA SER A 200 -17.42 -10.41 15.35
C SER A 200 -16.11 -10.41 16.15
N SER A 201 -14.96 -10.43 15.48
CA SER A 201 -13.66 -10.41 16.17
C SER A 201 -13.36 -9.05 16.78
N ALA A 202 -12.77 -9.04 17.98
CA ALA A 202 -12.44 -7.81 18.70
C ALA A 202 -11.54 -6.88 17.86
N PHE A 203 -10.51 -7.44 17.23
CA PHE A 203 -9.57 -6.73 16.38
C PHE A 203 -10.27 -6.03 15.20
N ILE A 204 -11.04 -6.77 14.38
CA ILE A 204 -11.70 -6.18 13.21
C ILE A 204 -12.78 -5.18 13.64
N SER A 205 -13.62 -5.53 14.63
CA SER A 205 -14.67 -4.66 15.16
C SER A 205 -14.12 -3.30 15.61
N ARG A 206 -12.97 -3.31 16.31
CA ARG A 206 -12.26 -2.10 16.73
C ARG A 206 -11.84 -1.25 15.54
N VAL A 207 -11.16 -1.83 14.57
CA VAL A 207 -10.69 -1.10 13.38
C VAL A 207 -11.87 -0.52 12.60
N TYR A 208 -13.00 -1.22 12.51
CA TYR A 208 -14.21 -0.68 11.90
C TYR A 208 -14.74 0.56 12.62
N ARG A 209 -14.86 0.48 13.95
CA ARG A 209 -15.39 1.57 14.77
C ARG A 209 -14.47 2.79 14.78
N GLU A 210 -13.17 2.57 14.88
CA GLU A 210 -12.19 3.65 15.09
C GLU A 210 -11.67 4.23 13.77
N ASP A 211 -11.54 3.43 12.72
CA ASP A 211 -10.83 3.81 11.49
C ASP A 211 -11.69 3.70 10.22
N ILE A 212 -12.16 2.50 9.86
CA ILE A 212 -12.84 2.27 8.56
C ILE A 212 -14.15 3.05 8.45
N GLY A 213 -15.01 2.97 9.47
CA GLY A 213 -16.30 3.65 9.48
C GLY A 213 -16.14 5.17 9.34
N PRO A 214 -15.32 5.83 10.19
CA PRO A 214 -14.98 7.24 10.02
C PRO A 214 -14.33 7.56 8.66
N CYS A 215 -13.45 6.70 8.13
CA CYS A 215 -12.83 6.91 6.82
C CYS A 215 -13.81 6.86 5.65
N LEU A 216 -14.86 6.04 5.70
CA LEU A 216 -15.81 5.87 4.61
C LEU A 216 -17.14 6.61 4.83
N SER A 217 -17.27 7.39 5.90
CA SER A 217 -18.42 8.25 6.14
C SER A 217 -18.32 9.54 5.30
N PHE A 218 -19.09 9.63 4.21
CA PHE A 218 -19.19 10.83 3.39
C PHE A 218 -20.60 11.42 3.42
N THR A 219 -20.73 12.65 2.91
CA THR A 219 -21.98 13.40 2.87
C THR A 219 -23.08 12.67 2.10
N CYS A 220 -22.75 12.01 0.98
CA CYS A 220 -23.68 11.13 0.28
C CYS A 220 -23.68 9.74 0.94
N SER A 221 -24.64 9.50 1.85
CA SER A 221 -24.66 8.29 2.69
C SER A 221 -24.91 7.00 1.91
N GLU A 222 -25.78 7.01 0.90
CA GLU A 222 -26.07 5.82 0.07
C GLU A 222 -24.84 5.40 -0.73
N LEU A 223 -24.16 6.36 -1.37
CA LEU A 223 -22.92 6.09 -2.09
C LEU A 223 -21.80 5.67 -1.13
N SER A 224 -21.74 6.23 0.07
CA SER A 224 -20.78 5.83 1.12
C SER A 224 -20.94 4.35 1.49
N GLN A 225 -22.17 3.90 1.72
CA GLN A 225 -22.46 2.48 2.00
C GLN A 225 -22.08 1.60 0.81
N SER A 226 -22.40 2.03 -0.41
CA SER A 226 -22.03 1.30 -1.63
C SER A 226 -20.51 1.18 -1.80
N VAL A 227 -19.76 2.24 -1.52
CA VAL A 227 -18.29 2.24 -1.52
C VAL A 227 -17.76 1.27 -0.47
N GLN A 228 -18.29 1.32 0.75
CA GLN A 228 -17.86 0.41 1.81
C GLN A 228 -18.07 -1.06 1.43
N CYS A 229 -19.26 -1.42 0.93
CA CYS A 229 -19.52 -2.78 0.46
C CYS A 229 -18.58 -3.19 -0.69
N ALA A 230 -18.27 -2.28 -1.62
CA ALA A 230 -17.36 -2.57 -2.73
C ALA A 230 -15.91 -2.79 -2.26
N VAL A 231 -15.44 -2.03 -1.27
CA VAL A 231 -14.11 -2.22 -0.67
C VAL A 231 -14.02 -3.57 0.06
N GLU A 232 -15.04 -3.92 0.83
CA GLU A 232 -15.12 -5.19 1.57
C GLU A 232 -15.18 -6.41 0.65
N ASN A 233 -15.85 -6.28 -0.49
CA ASN A 233 -15.96 -7.33 -1.50
C ASN A 233 -14.81 -7.31 -2.53
N ASN A 234 -13.85 -6.40 -2.40
CA ASN A 234 -12.74 -6.23 -3.32
C ASN A 234 -13.17 -5.98 -4.79
N SER A 235 -14.24 -5.21 -4.97
CA SER A 235 -14.84 -4.90 -6.27
C SER A 235 -14.82 -3.42 -6.63
N LEU A 236 -14.11 -2.60 -5.85
CA LEU A 236 -13.90 -1.18 -6.13
C LEU A 236 -12.64 -0.99 -6.98
N THR A 237 -12.74 -0.20 -8.06
CA THR A 237 -11.57 0.26 -8.83
C THR A 237 -11.48 1.78 -8.80
N ILE A 238 -10.24 2.29 -8.84
CA ILE A 238 -9.92 3.73 -8.90
C ILE A 238 -9.13 3.97 -10.18
N GLU A 239 -9.63 4.85 -11.04
CA GLU A 239 -9.01 5.18 -12.32
C GLU A 239 -8.63 6.67 -12.37
N PRO A 240 -7.46 7.03 -12.93
CA PRO A 240 -7.14 8.41 -13.25
C PRO A 240 -8.00 8.89 -14.43
N VAL A 241 -8.31 10.18 -14.45
CA VAL A 241 -9.06 10.83 -15.54
C VAL A 241 -8.12 11.68 -16.38
N ALA A 242 -8.04 11.41 -17.69
CA ALA A 242 -7.24 12.18 -18.61
C ALA A 242 -7.80 13.61 -18.76
N MET A 243 -6.92 14.62 -18.67
CA MET A 243 -7.29 16.05 -18.70
C MET A 243 -8.05 16.48 -19.97
N SER A 244 -7.92 15.76 -21.09
CA SER A 244 -8.61 16.06 -22.36
C SER A 244 -10.09 15.69 -22.38
N SER A 245 -10.60 14.96 -21.38
CA SER A 245 -11.97 14.42 -21.36
C SER A 245 -12.97 15.22 -20.49
N LEU A 246 -12.54 16.38 -19.97
CA LEU A 246 -13.29 17.19 -18.98
C LEU A 246 -14.57 17.85 -19.52
N HIS A 247 -14.86 17.78 -20.82
CA HIS A 247 -15.85 18.64 -21.48
C HIS A 247 -17.20 18.00 -21.86
N THR A 248 -17.44 16.70 -21.65
CA THR A 248 -18.61 16.06 -22.32
C THR A 248 -19.44 15.08 -21.48
N VAL A 249 -19.47 15.19 -20.14
CA VAL A 249 -20.41 14.36 -19.34
C VAL A 249 -21.41 15.25 -18.63
N LYS A 250 -22.69 15.15 -19.04
CA LYS A 250 -23.81 15.78 -18.34
C LYS A 250 -23.73 15.38 -16.86
N ALA A 251 -23.66 16.38 -15.99
CA ALA A 251 -23.70 16.22 -14.55
C ALA A 251 -25.08 15.67 -14.15
N LEU A 252 -25.25 14.36 -14.26
CA LEU A 252 -26.22 13.65 -13.44
C LEU A 252 -25.68 13.61 -12.00
N GLU A 253 -26.53 13.24 -11.05
CA GLU A 253 -26.33 13.29 -9.60
C GLU A 253 -25.01 12.67 -9.04
N CYS A 254 -24.20 12.04 -9.90
CA CYS A 254 -22.95 11.32 -9.67
C CYS A 254 -21.68 12.20 -9.54
N GLY A 255 -21.80 13.52 -9.37
CA GLY A 255 -20.64 14.43 -9.35
C GLY A 255 -19.98 14.59 -10.72
N GLY A 256 -19.08 15.56 -10.84
CA GLY A 256 -18.42 15.89 -12.10
C GLY A 256 -16.94 16.18 -11.88
N PRO A 257 -16.20 16.53 -12.94
CA PRO A 257 -14.76 16.74 -12.80
C PRO A 257 -14.36 17.85 -11.82
N ASN A 258 -15.28 18.75 -11.48
CA ASN A 258 -15.07 19.82 -10.51
C ASN A 258 -15.89 19.67 -9.22
N LYS A 259 -16.58 18.54 -9.02
CA LYS A 259 -17.41 18.28 -7.83
C LYS A 259 -17.35 16.82 -7.43
N CYS A 260 -16.88 16.56 -6.22
CA CYS A 260 -16.78 15.21 -5.70
C CYS A 260 -18.17 14.60 -5.44
N ALA A 261 -18.40 13.39 -5.94
CA ALA A 261 -19.64 12.64 -5.76
C ALA A 261 -19.91 12.25 -4.30
N LEU A 262 -18.84 12.00 -3.53
CA LEU A 262 -18.94 11.50 -2.15
C LEU A 262 -19.17 12.64 -1.15
N SER A 263 -18.32 13.67 -1.19
CA SER A 263 -18.37 14.79 -0.25
C SER A 263 -19.24 15.96 -0.72
N GLY A 264 -19.61 16.00 -2.01
CA GLY A 264 -20.30 17.14 -2.61
C GLY A 264 -19.46 18.40 -2.77
N MET A 265 -18.19 18.39 -2.34
CA MET A 265 -17.32 19.56 -2.38
C MET A 265 -16.86 19.89 -3.81
N SER A 266 -16.82 21.17 -4.13
CA SER A 266 -16.33 21.65 -5.44
C SER A 266 -14.81 21.74 -5.44
N ARG A 267 -14.15 20.74 -6.03
CA ARG A 267 -12.69 20.57 -6.15
C ARG A 267 -12.38 19.81 -7.44
N PRO A 268 -11.20 20.03 -8.06
CA PRO A 268 -10.79 19.25 -9.23
C PRO A 268 -10.62 17.77 -8.85
N CYS A 269 -11.36 16.91 -9.52
CA CYS A 269 -11.38 15.47 -9.33
C CYS A 269 -10.62 14.82 -10.49
N ARG A 270 -9.34 14.51 -10.27
CA ARG A 270 -8.48 13.82 -11.26
C ARG A 270 -8.67 12.31 -11.28
N HIS A 271 -9.54 11.77 -10.42
CA HIS A 271 -9.80 10.35 -10.29
C HIS A 271 -11.30 10.08 -10.25
N ARG A 272 -11.68 8.89 -10.73
CA ARG A 272 -13.03 8.35 -10.67
C ARG A 272 -13.01 6.95 -10.11
N ILE A 273 -14.11 6.53 -9.49
CA ILE A 273 -14.28 5.18 -8.96
C ILE A 273 -15.39 4.44 -9.71
N LYS A 274 -15.22 3.12 -9.81
CA LYS A 274 -16.23 2.18 -10.29
C LYS A 274 -16.51 1.17 -9.19
N LEU A 275 -17.79 0.84 -8.99
CA LEU A 275 -18.26 -0.05 -7.92
C LEU A 275 -18.81 -1.34 -8.54
N GLY A 276 -18.01 -2.41 -8.50
CA GLY A 276 -18.31 -3.69 -9.16
C GLY A 276 -18.43 -3.55 -10.68
N ASP A 277 -19.33 -4.31 -11.27
CA ASP A 277 -19.55 -4.32 -12.72
C ASP A 277 -20.50 -3.21 -13.21
N LYS A 278 -20.96 -2.33 -12.31
CA LYS A 278 -21.80 -1.20 -12.70
C LYS A 278 -21.03 -0.27 -13.63
N GLU A 279 -21.62 0.11 -14.77
CA GLU A 279 -20.99 1.03 -15.74
C GLU A 279 -20.92 2.49 -15.26
N ASN A 280 -21.45 2.78 -14.07
CA ASN A 280 -21.46 4.13 -13.52
C ASN A 280 -20.11 4.47 -12.87
N TYR A 281 -19.55 5.60 -13.28
CA TYR A 281 -18.35 6.19 -12.69
C TYR A 281 -18.70 7.37 -11.79
N TYR A 282 -17.98 7.50 -10.68
CA TYR A 282 -18.16 8.60 -9.73
C TYR A 282 -16.86 9.37 -9.55
N TYR A 283 -16.87 10.68 -9.81
CA TYR A 283 -15.70 11.54 -9.64
C TYR A 283 -15.41 11.77 -8.16
N ILE A 284 -14.15 11.63 -7.76
CA ILE A 284 -13.75 11.76 -6.36
C ILE A 284 -12.63 12.79 -6.16
N SER A 285 -12.73 13.54 -5.06
CA SER A 285 -11.69 14.48 -4.66
C SER A 285 -10.42 13.76 -4.21
N PRO A 286 -9.25 14.44 -4.22
CA PRO A 286 -8.01 13.88 -3.66
C PRO A 286 -8.15 13.40 -2.21
N SER A 287 -8.89 14.16 -1.38
CA SER A 287 -9.17 13.77 0.02
C SER A 287 -10.01 12.49 0.11
N SER A 288 -11.06 12.39 -0.69
CA SER A 288 -11.90 11.17 -0.75
C SER A 288 -11.11 9.97 -1.27
N ARG A 289 -10.25 10.17 -2.27
CA ARG A 289 -9.33 9.13 -2.77
C ARG A 289 -8.42 8.62 -1.66
N ALA A 290 -7.74 9.52 -0.94
CA ALA A 290 -6.83 9.15 0.14
C ALA A 290 -7.52 8.31 1.22
N ARG A 291 -8.74 8.71 1.63
CA ARG A 291 -9.56 7.96 2.60
C ARG A 291 -9.90 6.55 2.11
N ILE A 292 -10.35 6.42 0.85
CA ILE A 292 -10.70 5.12 0.27
C ILE A 292 -9.45 4.25 0.12
N THR A 293 -8.36 4.79 -0.43
CA THR A 293 -7.10 4.06 -0.64
C THR A 293 -6.51 3.57 0.66
N ALA A 294 -6.50 4.36 1.74
CA ALA A 294 -6.02 3.93 3.04
C ALA A 294 -6.80 2.70 3.57
N VAL A 295 -8.13 2.69 3.39
CA VAL A 295 -8.97 1.54 3.78
C VAL A 295 -8.72 0.34 2.86
N CYS A 296 -8.61 0.54 1.55
CA CYS A 296 -8.27 -0.53 0.60
C CYS A 296 -6.92 -1.18 0.94
N ASN A 297 -5.89 -0.39 1.24
CA ASN A 297 -4.57 -0.88 1.63
C ASN A 297 -4.65 -1.75 2.88
N PHE A 298 -5.42 -1.33 3.89
CA PHE A 298 -5.68 -2.13 5.08
C PHE A 298 -6.31 -3.49 4.72
N PHE A 299 -7.42 -3.50 3.99
CA PHE A 299 -8.08 -4.75 3.61
C PHE A 299 -7.19 -5.67 2.76
N THR A 300 -6.43 -5.11 1.82
CA THR A 300 -5.49 -5.87 1.00
C THR A 300 -4.47 -6.59 1.88
N TYR A 301 -3.85 -5.88 2.83
CA TYR A 301 -2.88 -6.48 3.73
C TYR A 301 -3.51 -7.55 4.64
N ILE A 302 -4.69 -7.27 5.20
CA ILE A 302 -5.42 -8.24 6.03
C ILE A 302 -5.78 -9.51 5.24
N ARG A 303 -6.20 -9.37 3.97
CA ARG A 303 -6.46 -10.53 3.09
C ARG A 303 -5.18 -11.32 2.80
N TYR A 304 -4.04 -10.66 2.61
CA TYR A 304 -2.76 -11.35 2.44
C TYR A 304 -2.37 -12.15 3.69
N ILE A 305 -2.60 -11.61 4.89
CA ILE A 305 -2.40 -12.35 6.14
C ILE A 305 -3.35 -13.55 6.20
N GLN A 306 -4.64 -13.36 5.89
CA GLN A 306 -5.64 -14.42 5.91
C GLN A 306 -5.33 -15.57 4.94
N GLN A 307 -4.80 -15.25 3.76
CA GLN A 307 -4.40 -16.21 2.74
C GLN A 307 -3.04 -16.87 3.03
N GLY A 308 -2.34 -16.44 4.08
CA GLY A 308 -1.01 -16.97 4.42
C GLY A 308 0.11 -16.49 3.48
N LEU A 309 -0.08 -15.39 2.75
CA LEU A 309 0.90 -14.84 1.81
C LEU A 309 2.00 -14.03 2.49
N VAL A 310 1.78 -13.59 3.74
CA VAL A 310 2.74 -12.79 4.51
C VAL A 310 3.68 -13.72 5.31
N ARG A 311 5.00 -13.62 5.04
CA ARG A 311 6.05 -14.46 5.66
C ARG A 311 6.88 -13.74 6.74
N GLN A 312 6.50 -12.53 7.11
CA GLN A 312 7.18 -11.71 8.12
C GLN A 312 6.93 -12.23 9.54
N ASP A 313 7.75 -11.80 10.50
CA ASP A 313 7.50 -12.09 11.91
C ASP A 313 6.24 -11.36 12.42
N VAL A 314 5.69 -11.86 13.52
CA VAL A 314 4.40 -11.40 14.05
C VAL A 314 4.45 -9.95 14.50
N GLN A 315 5.58 -9.48 15.01
CA GLN A 315 5.75 -8.10 15.44
C GLN A 315 5.83 -7.15 14.23
N GLN A 316 6.52 -7.55 13.15
CA GLN A 316 6.52 -6.82 11.89
C GLN A 316 5.12 -6.73 11.28
N MET A 317 4.37 -7.83 11.25
CA MET A 317 2.99 -7.83 10.76
C MET A 317 2.10 -6.87 11.57
N PHE A 318 2.25 -6.88 12.89
CA PHE A 318 1.54 -5.96 13.77
C PHE A 318 1.89 -4.49 13.49
N TRP A 319 3.18 -4.18 13.33
CA TRP A 319 3.61 -2.81 13.02
C TRP A 319 3.12 -2.33 11.67
N GLU A 320 3.02 -3.20 10.67
CA GLU A 320 2.44 -2.88 9.38
C GLU A 320 0.93 -2.61 9.49
N VAL A 321 0.20 -3.40 10.30
CA VAL A 321 -1.19 -3.11 10.66
C VAL A 321 -1.30 -1.74 11.34
N MET A 322 -0.42 -1.41 12.30
CA MET A 322 -0.44 -0.11 12.98
C MET A 322 -0.12 1.05 12.04
N ARG A 323 0.79 0.83 11.08
CA ARG A 323 1.08 1.79 10.01
C ARG A 323 -0.15 2.07 9.14
N LEU A 324 -0.86 1.03 8.70
CA LEU A 324 -2.08 1.14 7.91
C LEU A 324 -3.24 1.81 8.69
N ARG A 325 -3.39 1.47 9.97
CA ARG A 325 -4.35 2.15 10.86
C ARG A 325 -4.01 3.63 11.05
N ARG A 326 -2.72 3.98 11.14
CA ARG A 326 -2.26 5.38 11.18
C ARG A 326 -2.64 6.12 9.90
N GLU A 327 -2.43 5.54 8.73
CA GLU A 327 -2.83 6.16 7.46
C GLU A 327 -4.34 6.45 7.43
N MET A 328 -5.17 5.50 7.84
CA MET A 328 -6.62 5.72 7.98
C MET A 328 -6.93 6.82 9.02
N SER A 329 -6.26 6.80 10.17
CA SER A 329 -6.46 7.78 11.23
C SER A 329 -6.08 9.21 10.83
N VAL A 330 -5.08 9.37 9.98
CA VAL A 330 -4.66 10.66 9.42
C VAL A 330 -5.64 11.09 8.31
N ALA A 331 -6.02 10.16 7.43
CA ALA A 331 -6.95 10.43 6.32
C ALA A 331 -8.37 10.80 6.78
N LYS A 332 -8.92 10.16 7.83
CA LYS A 332 -10.25 10.49 8.38
C LYS A 332 -10.34 11.93 8.91
N LEU A 333 -9.21 12.49 9.35
CA LEU A 333 -9.10 13.87 9.82
C LEU A 333 -8.88 14.87 8.68
N GLY A 334 -8.79 14.39 7.43
CA GLY A 334 -8.63 15.24 6.24
C GLY A 334 -7.18 15.53 5.85
N TYR A 335 -6.19 14.91 6.51
CA TYR A 335 -4.78 15.01 6.11
C TYR A 335 -4.47 13.98 5.02
N PHE A 336 -3.97 14.43 3.88
CA PHE A 336 -3.56 13.59 2.77
C PHE A 336 -2.43 14.25 2.00
N LEU A 337 -1.60 13.45 1.34
CA LEU A 337 -0.56 13.96 0.47
C LEU A 337 -1.18 14.41 -0.87
N THR A 338 -0.91 15.64 -1.26
CA THR A 338 -1.18 16.11 -2.63
C THR A 338 -0.02 15.70 -3.52
N GLU A 339 -0.32 15.03 -4.64
CA GLU A 339 0.68 14.71 -5.69
C GLU A 339 1.10 15.95 -6.50
N GLU A 340 1.15 17.11 -5.85
CA GLU A 340 1.74 18.35 -6.36
C GLU A 340 2.97 18.66 -5.51
N SER A 341 4.09 18.05 -5.89
CA SER A 341 5.45 18.48 -5.55
C SER A 341 6.36 18.12 -6.72
#